data_AF-A0A151ATP3-F1
#
_entry.id   AF-A0A151ATP3-F1
#
_cell.length_a   1.000
_cell.length_b   1.000
_cell.length_c   1.000
_cell.angle_alpha   90.00
_cell.angle_beta   90.00
_cell.angle_gamma   90.00
#
_symmetry.space_group_name_H-M   'P 1'
#
loop_
_entity.id
_entity.type
_entity.pdbx_description
1 polymer ?
#
loop_
_entity_poly.entity_id
_entity_poly.type
_entity_poly.pdbx_seq_one_letter_code
_entity_poly.pdbx_strand_id
1 'polypeptide(L)'
;MPKQSRFKFRLDIGLDDDLAARLKAEATRRELSIAVLVREILNRALSEEAAIEGREALDQAIRRAIKKDVDRLAKLMVKSTMAGATSMFLNVQVLNDLGKRDAADIYHIARKKAVEYLRLPEEGGGINE
;
A
#
# COMPACT_ATOMS: atom_id res chain seq x y z
N MET A 1 51.12 -1.29 -30.51
CA MET A 1 50.66 -0.78 -29.20
C MET A 1 49.44 -1.58 -28.77
N PRO A 2 49.45 -2.30 -27.64
CA PRO A 2 48.27 -3.05 -27.22
C PRO A 2 47.25 -2.09 -26.59
N LYS A 3 46.03 -2.07 -27.13
CA LYS A 3 44.88 -1.35 -26.56
C LYS A 3 44.61 -1.89 -25.16
N GLN A 4 44.88 -1.11 -24.11
CA GLN A 4 44.41 -1.42 -22.77
C GLN A 4 42.87 -1.45 -22.78
N SER A 5 42.29 -2.63 -22.62
CA SER A 5 40.85 -2.79 -22.46
C SER A 5 40.42 -2.22 -21.11
N ARG A 6 39.36 -1.39 -21.11
CA ARG A 6 38.73 -0.81 -19.91
C ARG A 6 38.20 -1.88 -18.93
N PHE A 7 38.01 -3.11 -19.40
CA PHE A 7 37.47 -4.22 -18.62
C PHE A 7 38.59 -5.19 -18.23
N LYS A 8 38.77 -5.38 -16.92
CA LYS A 8 39.86 -6.19 -16.32
C LYS A 8 39.48 -7.66 -16.10
N PHE A 9 38.19 -7.99 -16.06
CA PHE A 9 37.69 -9.33 -15.77
C PHE A 9 36.97 -9.93 -16.99
N ARG A 10 37.23 -11.20 -17.26
CA ARG A 10 36.53 -12.00 -18.27
C ARG A 10 35.67 -13.04 -17.56
N LEU A 11 34.42 -13.14 -18.01
CA LEU A 11 33.45 -14.09 -17.50
C LEU A 11 33.00 -14.96 -18.68
N ASP A 12 33.25 -16.25 -18.59
CA ASP A 12 32.80 -17.23 -19.58
C ASP A 12 31.59 -17.98 -18.98
N ILE A 13 30.45 -17.97 -19.68
CA ILE A 13 29.18 -18.51 -19.22
C ILE A 13 28.66 -19.51 -20.26
N GLY A 14 28.22 -20.68 -19.81
CA GLY A 14 27.47 -21.63 -20.63
C GLY A 14 26.03 -21.14 -20.80
N LEU A 15 25.58 -21.01 -22.05
CA LEU A 15 24.22 -20.62 -22.40
C LEU A 15 23.56 -21.78 -23.13
N ASP A 16 22.25 -21.93 -22.95
CA ASP A 16 21.48 -22.81 -23.83
C ASP A 16 21.35 -22.18 -25.24
N ASP A 17 21.05 -23.02 -26.22
CA ASP A 17 21.01 -22.59 -27.63
C ASP A 17 19.91 -21.54 -27.89
N ASP A 18 18.80 -21.62 -27.16
CA ASP A 18 17.66 -20.69 -27.29
C ASP A 18 18.01 -19.30 -26.73
N LEU A 19 18.60 -19.22 -25.54
CA LEU A 19 19.04 -17.98 -24.92
C LEU A 19 20.18 -17.32 -25.72
N ALA A 20 21.10 -18.13 -26.25
CA ALA A 20 22.15 -17.63 -27.15
C ALA A 20 21.54 -17.02 -28.44
N ALA A 21 20.55 -17.69 -29.04
CA ALA A 21 19.84 -17.19 -30.21
C ALA A 21 19.08 -15.88 -29.89
N ARG A 22 18.37 -15.83 -28.76
CA ARG A 22 17.63 -14.64 -28.31
C ARG A 22 18.54 -13.46 -28.02
N LEU A 23 19.67 -13.68 -27.32
CA LEU A 23 20.66 -12.64 -27.06
C LEU A 23 21.25 -12.08 -28.35
N LYS A 24 21.52 -12.94 -29.33
CA LYS A 24 22.03 -12.52 -30.63
C LYS A 24 20.99 -11.70 -31.40
N ALA A 25 19.74 -12.16 -31.44
CA ALA A 25 18.65 -11.44 -32.08
C ALA A 25 18.42 -10.06 -31.45
N GLU A 26 18.46 -9.99 -30.12
CA GLU A 26 18.30 -8.76 -29.36
C GLU A 26 19.48 -7.79 -29.57
N ALA A 27 20.70 -8.32 -29.62
CA ALA A 27 21.90 -7.54 -29.90
C ALA A 27 21.86 -6.95 -31.32
N THR A 28 21.45 -7.74 -32.32
CA THR A 28 21.24 -7.26 -33.68
C THR A 28 20.15 -6.20 -33.75
N ARG A 29 19.03 -6.39 -33.05
CA ARG A 29 17.92 -5.43 -33.02
C ARG A 29 18.32 -4.06 -32.45
N ARG A 30 19.21 -4.05 -31.45
CA ARG A 30 19.69 -2.82 -30.80
C ARG A 30 20.99 -2.28 -31.42
N GLU A 31 21.53 -2.94 -32.44
CA GLU A 31 22.82 -2.60 -33.06
C GLU A 31 24.00 -2.58 -32.05
N LEU A 32 23.94 -3.45 -31.04
CA LEU A 32 24.94 -3.57 -29.99
C LEU A 32 25.75 -4.87 -30.13
N SER A 33 26.99 -4.86 -29.65
CA SER A 33 27.70 -6.12 -29.43
C SER A 33 27.05 -6.91 -28.28
N ILE A 34 27.04 -8.24 -28.39
CA ILE A 34 26.49 -9.13 -27.33
C ILE A 34 27.12 -8.81 -25.97
N ALA A 35 28.42 -8.53 -25.93
CA ALA A 35 29.12 -8.19 -24.69
C ALA A 35 28.65 -6.86 -24.06
N VAL A 36 28.24 -5.88 -24.87
CA VAL A 36 27.66 -4.63 -24.36
C VAL A 36 26.26 -4.87 -23.84
N LEU A 37 25.42 -5.57 -24.60
CA LEU A 37 24.05 -5.90 -24.22
C LEU A 37 24.01 -6.69 -22.89
N VAL A 38 24.85 -7.71 -22.75
CA VAL A 38 24.91 -8.52 -21.52
C VAL A 38 25.32 -7.66 -20.32
N ARG A 39 26.27 -6.75 -20.47
CA ARG A 39 26.65 -5.82 -19.38
C ARG A 39 25.50 -4.88 -19.00
N GLU A 40 24.78 -4.35 -19.97
CA GLU A 40 23.62 -3.50 -19.69
C GLU A 40 22.52 -4.27 -18.96
N ILE A 41 22.21 -5.48 -19.42
CA ILE A 41 21.23 -6.36 -18.76
C ILE A 41 21.65 -6.66 -17.33
N LEU A 42 22.91 -7.05 -17.09
CA LEU A 42 23.41 -7.34 -15.76
C LEU A 42 23.38 -6.11 -14.83
N ASN A 43 23.82 -4.95 -15.31
CA ASN A 43 23.76 -3.72 -14.50
C ASN A 43 22.33 -3.33 -14.17
N ARG A 44 21.41 -3.47 -15.13
CA ARG A 44 20.00 -3.18 -14.94
C ARG A 44 19.37 -4.15 -13.94
N ALA A 45 19.59 -5.44 -14.10
CA ALA A 45 19.09 -6.47 -13.20
C ALA A 45 19.58 -6.25 -11.76
N LEU A 46 20.89 -6.03 -11.57
CA LEU A 46 21.46 -5.76 -10.25
C LEU A 46 20.90 -4.49 -9.61
N SER A 47 20.61 -3.47 -10.42
CA SER A 47 20.05 -2.20 -9.94
C SER A 47 18.56 -2.32 -9.60
N GLU A 48 17.78 -3.05 -10.41
CA GLU A 48 16.36 -3.33 -10.17
C GLU A 48 16.20 -4.22 -8.93
N GLU A 49 17.02 -5.25 -8.77
CA GLU A 49 17.00 -6.17 -7.62
C GLU A 49 17.36 -5.44 -6.32
N ALA A 50 18.42 -4.61 -6.33
CA ALA A 50 18.76 -3.76 -5.19
C ALA A 50 17.64 -2.77 -4.83
N ALA A 51 16.92 -2.24 -5.81
CA ALA A 51 15.78 -1.35 -5.57
C ALA A 51 14.57 -2.11 -5.00
N ILE A 52 14.32 -3.35 -5.44
CA ILE A 52 13.27 -4.22 -4.91
C ILE A 52 13.57 -4.57 -3.46
N GLU A 53 14.78 -5.06 -3.17
CA GLU A 53 15.21 -5.39 -1.81
C GLU A 53 15.15 -4.16 -0.87
N GLY A 54 15.64 -3.01 -1.35
CA GLY A 54 15.56 -1.75 -0.61
C GLY A 54 14.12 -1.32 -0.32
N ARG A 55 13.22 -1.50 -1.28
CA ARG A 55 11.79 -1.21 -1.11
C ARG A 55 11.13 -2.14 -0.11
N GLU A 56 11.40 -3.44 -0.17
CA GLU A 56 10.83 -4.40 0.79
C GLU A 56 11.29 -4.11 2.21
N ALA A 57 12.57 -3.79 2.40
CA ALA A 57 13.12 -3.40 3.69
C ALA A 57 12.45 -2.11 4.22
N LEU A 58 12.24 -1.12 3.35
CA LEU A 58 11.57 0.13 3.69
C LEU A 58 10.09 -0.09 4.05
N ASP A 59 9.36 -0.87 3.25
CA ASP A 59 7.95 -1.19 3.50
C ASP A 59 7.78 -1.93 4.83
N GLN A 60 8.69 -2.86 5.17
CA GLN A 60 8.70 -3.50 6.48
C GLN A 60 8.99 -2.52 7.61
N ALA A 61 9.93 -1.60 7.44
CA ALA A 61 10.26 -0.59 8.43
C ALA A 61 9.06 0.36 8.69
N ILE A 62 8.42 0.86 7.63
CA ILE A 62 7.22 1.70 7.71
C ILE A 62 6.09 0.95 8.41
N ARG A 63 5.80 -0.29 8.00
CA ARG A 63 4.78 -1.13 8.65
C ARG A 63 5.06 -1.31 10.12
N ARG A 64 6.30 -1.59 10.53
CA ARG A 64 6.68 -1.72 11.95
C ARG A 64 6.49 -0.42 12.71
N ALA A 65 6.85 0.72 12.11
CA ALA A 65 6.71 2.02 12.73
C ALA A 65 5.23 2.38 13.00
N ILE A 66 4.35 2.17 12.01
CA ILE A 66 2.93 2.55 12.14
C ILE A 66 2.06 1.49 12.85
N LYS A 67 2.50 0.23 12.92
CA LYS A 67 1.67 -0.88 13.43
C LYS A 67 1.11 -0.61 14.82
N LYS A 68 1.92 -0.07 15.73
CA LYS A 68 1.47 0.24 17.10
C LYS A 68 0.31 1.23 17.11
N ASP A 69 0.38 2.26 16.28
CA ASP A 69 -0.65 3.29 16.21
C ASP A 69 -1.91 2.79 15.51
N VAL A 70 -1.77 2.02 14.43
CA VAL A 70 -2.89 1.34 13.76
C VAL A 70 -3.60 0.40 14.73
N ASP A 71 -2.87 -0.43 15.47
CA ASP A 71 -3.45 -1.36 16.46
C ASP A 71 -4.14 -0.60 17.60
N ARG A 72 -3.59 0.53 18.03
CA ARG A 72 -4.20 1.39 19.06
C ARG A 72 -5.49 2.03 18.54
N LEU A 73 -5.49 2.57 17.32
CA LEU A 73 -6.66 3.15 16.68
C LEU A 73 -7.76 2.09 16.50
N ALA A 74 -7.41 0.89 16.03
CA ALA A 74 -8.34 -0.23 15.91
C ALA A 74 -8.98 -0.57 17.26
N LYS A 75 -8.18 -0.67 18.34
CA LYS A 75 -8.71 -0.92 19.70
C LYS A 75 -9.63 0.20 20.19
N LEU A 76 -9.29 1.45 19.93
CA LEU A 76 -10.14 2.60 20.29
C LEU A 76 -11.45 2.59 19.53
N MET A 77 -11.41 2.29 18.23
CA MET A 77 -12.61 2.14 17.41
C MET A 77 -13.52 1.04 17.93
N VAL A 78 -12.98 -0.14 18.25
CA VAL A 78 -13.77 -1.24 18.84
C VAL A 78 -14.45 -0.80 20.14
N LYS A 79 -13.73 -0.16 21.07
CA LYS A 79 -14.31 0.34 22.32
C LYS A 79 -15.38 1.39 22.09
N SER A 80 -15.15 2.33 21.17
CA SER A 80 -16.10 3.37 20.80
C SER A 80 -17.37 2.77 20.20
N THR A 81 -17.22 1.83 19.27
CA THR A 81 -18.34 1.12 18.66
C THR A 81 -19.14 0.32 19.69
N MET A 82 -18.48 -0.39 20.61
CA MET A 82 -19.16 -1.09 21.69
C MET A 82 -19.94 -0.12 22.58
N ALA A 83 -19.34 0.99 23.00
CA ALA A 83 -20.01 2.00 23.81
C ALA A 83 -21.21 2.62 23.09
N GLY A 84 -21.07 2.93 21.80
CA GLY A 84 -22.14 3.45 20.95
C GLY A 84 -23.29 2.45 20.79
N ALA A 85 -22.98 1.17 20.55
CA ALA A 85 -23.98 0.11 20.45
C ALA A 85 -24.73 -0.11 21.78
N THR A 86 -24.02 -0.12 22.91
CA THR A 86 -24.62 -0.21 24.24
C THR A 86 -25.55 0.97 24.52
N SER A 87 -25.11 2.20 24.23
CA SER A 87 -25.93 3.40 24.38
C SER A 87 -27.20 3.33 23.52
N MET A 88 -27.07 2.90 22.26
CA MET A 88 -28.21 2.71 21.37
C MET A 88 -29.19 1.67 21.92
N PHE A 89 -28.70 0.55 22.45
CA PHE A 89 -29.54 -0.49 23.05
C PHE A 89 -30.27 0.00 24.30
N LEU A 90 -29.58 0.73 25.20
CA LEU A 90 -30.21 1.34 26.38
C LEU A 90 -31.31 2.32 25.98
N ASN A 91 -31.09 3.13 24.94
CA ASN A 91 -32.12 4.04 24.42
C ASN A 91 -33.35 3.29 23.89
N VAL A 92 -33.15 2.15 23.20
CA VAL A 92 -34.25 1.30 22.74
C VAL A 92 -35.00 0.69 23.92
N GLN A 93 -34.31 0.22 24.96
CA GLN A 93 -34.94 -0.28 26.18
C GLN A 93 -35.79 0.79 26.86
N VAL A 94 -35.26 1.99 27.06
CA VAL A 94 -35.99 3.12 27.65
C VAL A 94 -37.24 3.45 26.84
N LEU A 95 -37.16 3.46 25.50
CA LEU A 95 -38.32 3.68 24.65
C LEU A 95 -39.39 2.59 24.85
N ASN A 96 -38.97 1.32 24.95
CA ASN A 96 -39.87 0.21 25.21
C ASN A 96 -40.53 0.31 26.59
N ASP A 97 -39.77 0.69 27.62
CA ASP A 97 -40.28 0.90 28.99
C ASP A 97 -41.29 2.06 29.05
N LEU A 98 -41.12 3.09 28.22
CA LEU A 98 -42.08 4.19 28.02
C LEU A 98 -43.29 3.80 27.16
N GLY A 99 -43.41 2.54 26.76
CA GLY A 99 -44.52 2.01 25.96
C GLY A 99 -44.48 2.40 24.48
N LYS A 100 -43.38 2.97 23.99
CA LYS A 100 -43.20 3.30 22.57
C LYS A 100 -42.79 2.03 21.81
N ARG A 101 -43.68 1.55 20.93
CA ARG A 101 -43.45 0.32 20.14
C ARG A 101 -42.73 0.58 18.80
N ASP A 102 -42.56 1.84 18.41
CA ASP A 102 -42.01 2.23 17.10
C ASP A 102 -40.48 2.46 17.14
N ALA A 103 -39.75 1.72 17.98
CA ALA A 103 -38.31 1.90 18.15
C ALA A 103 -37.51 1.74 16.84
N ALA A 104 -37.98 0.87 15.94
CA ALA A 104 -37.38 0.67 14.62
C ALA A 104 -37.47 1.91 13.73
N ASP A 105 -38.64 2.55 13.66
CA ASP A 105 -38.85 3.75 12.84
C ASP A 105 -38.07 4.95 13.38
N ILE A 106 -38.03 5.10 14.71
CA ILE A 106 -37.23 6.14 15.38
C ILE A 106 -35.74 5.95 15.04
N TYR A 107 -35.24 4.71 15.04
CA TYR A 107 -33.87 4.41 14.64
C TYR A 107 -33.60 4.79 13.18
N HIS A 108 -34.49 4.45 12.25
CA HIS A 108 -34.29 4.76 10.83
C HIS A 108 -34.25 6.27 10.57
N ILE A 109 -35.11 7.05 11.25
CA ILE A 109 -35.10 8.51 11.18
C ILE A 109 -33.79 9.07 11.75
N ALA A 110 -33.36 8.59 12.92
CA ALA A 110 -32.12 9.03 13.55
C ALA A 110 -30.88 8.70 12.69
N ARG A 111 -30.84 7.50 12.09
CA ARG A 111 -29.77 7.09 11.18
C ARG A 111 -29.72 7.98 9.94
N LYS A 112 -30.87 8.32 9.34
CA LYS A 112 -30.92 9.22 8.18
C LYS A 112 -30.32 10.59 8.50
N LYS A 113 -30.69 11.17 9.65
CA LYS A 113 -30.12 12.44 10.13
C LYS A 113 -28.62 12.36 10.40
N ALA A 114 -28.14 11.27 10.98
CA ALA A 114 -26.71 11.06 11.24
C ALA A 114 -25.91 10.99 9.93
N VAL A 115 -26.44 10.33 8.89
CA VAL A 115 -25.81 10.27 7.56
C VAL A 115 -25.79 11.64 6.89
N GLU A 116 -26.87 12.42 7.02
CA GLU A 116 -26.91 13.80 6.51
C GLU A 116 -25.88 14.69 7.23
N TYR A 117 -25.74 14.56 8.55
CA TYR A 117 -24.73 15.30 9.32
C TYR A 117 -23.29 15.02 8.84
N LEU A 118 -22.97 13.76 8.53
CA LEU A 118 -21.65 13.38 7.99
C LEU A 118 -21.38 13.90 6.57
N ARG A 119 -22.41 14.36 5.86
CA ARG A 119 -22.30 14.90 4.48
C ARG A 119 -22.21 16.42 4.45
N LEU A 120 -22.47 17.09 5.57
CA LEU A 120 -22.34 18.55 5.65
C LEU A 120 -20.84 18.91 5.56
N PRO A 121 -20.44 19.86 4.70
CA PRO A 121 -19.09 20.41 4.76
C PRO A 121 -18.87 21.10 6.12
N GLU A 122 -17.64 21.05 6.64
CA GLU A 122 -17.27 21.78 7.86
C GLU A 122 -17.29 23.29 7.62
N GLU A 123 -18.46 23.92 7.55
CA GLU A 123 -18.59 25.36 7.69
C GLU A 123 -18.70 25.70 9.18
N GLY A 124 -17.57 26.14 9.77
CA GLY A 124 -17.55 26.70 11.12
C GLY A 124 -16.24 26.66 11.91
N GLY A 125 -15.16 26.09 11.38
CA GLY A 125 -13.85 26.06 12.04
C GLY A 125 -12.97 27.29 11.82
N GLY A 126 -13.55 28.49 11.76
CA GLY A 126 -12.80 29.75 11.72
C GLY A 126 -12.23 30.05 13.10
N ILE A 127 -10.94 29.76 13.30
CA ILE A 127 -10.17 30.28 14.43
C ILE A 127 -9.98 31.78 14.15
N ASN A 128 -10.76 32.63 14.81
CA ASN A 128 -10.45 34.06 14.85
C ASN A 128 -9.26 34.26 15.82
N GLU A 129 -8.28 35.01 15.33
CA GLU A 129 -7.08 35.51 16.02
C GLU A 129 -7.38 36.22 17.36
#